data_AF-A0A662XZT6-F1
#
_entry.id   AF-A0A662XZT6-F1
#
_cell.length_a   1.000
_cell.length_b   1.000
_cell.length_c   1.000
_cell.angle_alpha   90.00
_cell.angle_beta   90.00
_cell.angle_gamma   90.00
#
_symmetry.space_group_name_H-M   'P 1'
#
loop_
_entity.id
_entity.type
_entity.pdbx_description
1 polymer ?
#
loop_
_entity_poly.entity_id
_entity_poly.type
_entity_poly.pdbx_seq_one_letter_code
_entity_poly.pdbx_strand_id
1 'polypeptide(L)'
;MVMATPGGASAGMRADDMRQLWSLACLFAQQQLVAQTMQCLEVADRLVIVLDLSGSLQSFNAQEISLDANILLAETCMVACSNSKKAHDCELWQRRVIRAETCIFSADSAMECGHEWKLRLFKAKFLLQQQAKIERSVRNRRTLELLCHALQCCAEAADDSDEELVANYRQYFGVKLKACLVKMHAATVMAKNARANSGVNSFVDNLTYVRSALPNYVDRSFLVLDEIKTLAQDADGNSDQKTRGMLKEAYLDNILDALRLNVVACSDPAQALTFAMGAIHAVQTSLQTYAPYPAVRLMLIAILFDMLHVYCRLLGLQCRYSEMGASIVQMTTLFATYKSFLEPTIFYRFFLARCHTLIAKHVALEALRPKMFSLLHDSLQRLDANVNCCETTSEIMALLGPQLIAYGNGEHGEETLTNAVRTALHSKDVLLQVRLLADIFELYNTKKLVQARATAATKYEKKLALLRRRVAAAQAEEATTAALLRWTTGSDGGSKARSKSSMPSRG
;
A
#
# COMPACT_ATOMS: atom_id res chain seq x y z
N MET A 1 -56.09 28.12 16.53
CA MET A 1 -56.69 26.78 16.32
C MET A 1 -56.14 25.89 17.42
N VAL A 2 -57.01 25.59 18.38
CA VAL A 2 -56.68 24.94 19.66
C VAL A 2 -56.21 23.51 19.39
N MET A 3 -54.98 23.17 19.78
CA MET A 3 -54.55 21.79 19.81
C MET A 3 -55.20 21.11 21.01
N ALA A 4 -56.16 20.24 20.70
CA ALA A 4 -56.77 19.34 21.65
C ALA A 4 -55.69 18.41 22.22
N THR A 5 -55.67 18.30 23.54
CA THR A 5 -55.05 17.22 24.29
C THR A 5 -55.78 15.90 23.99
N PRO A 6 -55.10 14.82 23.58
CA PRO A 6 -55.65 13.49 23.70
C PRO A 6 -55.25 12.93 25.05
N GLY A 7 -56.11 13.17 26.05
CA GLY A 7 -56.23 12.29 27.20
C GLY A 7 -57.04 11.06 26.79
N GLY A 8 -56.56 9.87 27.15
CA GLY A 8 -57.36 8.64 27.11
C GLY A 8 -57.13 7.70 25.93
N ALA A 9 -55.91 7.17 25.80
CA ALA A 9 -55.65 5.85 25.21
C ALA A 9 -54.22 5.40 25.54
N SER A 10 -53.93 5.02 26.79
CA SER A 10 -52.78 4.15 27.05
C SER A 10 -53.14 2.72 26.61
N ALA A 11 -53.35 2.56 25.30
CA ALA A 11 -53.34 1.24 24.69
C ALA A 11 -51.92 0.72 24.84
N GLY A 12 -51.70 -0.17 25.81
CA GLY A 12 -50.41 -0.83 25.98
C GLY A 12 -49.99 -1.40 24.63
N MET A 13 -48.91 -0.85 24.07
CA MET A 13 -48.29 -1.42 22.87
C MET A 13 -48.01 -2.89 23.16
N ARG A 14 -48.52 -3.75 22.29
CA ARG A 14 -48.57 -5.20 22.51
C ARG A 14 -47.24 -5.82 22.04
N ALA A 15 -46.91 -7.01 22.53
CA ALA A 15 -45.76 -7.79 22.06
C ALA A 15 -45.74 -7.98 20.51
N ASP A 16 -46.90 -7.85 19.86
CA ASP A 16 -47.03 -7.88 18.40
C ASP A 16 -46.41 -6.65 17.72
N ASP A 17 -46.49 -5.46 18.34
CA ASP A 17 -45.89 -4.23 17.82
C ASP A 17 -44.36 -4.34 17.81
N MET A 18 -43.79 -4.96 18.87
CA MET A 18 -42.36 -5.23 18.95
C MET A 18 -41.90 -6.22 17.88
N ARG A 19 -42.68 -7.28 17.60
CA ARG A 19 -42.39 -8.23 16.50
C ARG A 19 -42.47 -7.57 15.13
N GLN A 20 -43.42 -6.66 14.91
CA GLN A 20 -43.53 -5.91 13.66
C GLN A 20 -42.36 -4.95 13.47
N LEU A 21 -41.99 -4.19 14.50
CA LEU A 21 -40.81 -3.31 14.46
C LEU A 21 -39.53 -4.10 14.23
N TRP A 22 -39.37 -5.24 14.90
CA TRP A 22 -38.24 -6.13 14.67
C TRP A 22 -38.15 -6.62 13.22
N SER A 23 -39.26 -7.12 12.68
CA SER A 23 -39.33 -7.60 11.29
C SER A 23 -38.99 -6.48 10.30
N LEU A 24 -39.49 -5.27 10.55
CA LEU A 24 -39.20 -4.09 9.74
C LEU A 24 -37.73 -3.68 9.83
N ALA A 25 -37.13 -3.70 11.02
CA ALA A 25 -35.71 -3.41 11.22
C ALA A 25 -34.82 -4.41 10.48
N CYS A 26 -35.12 -5.71 10.54
CA CYS A 26 -34.42 -6.74 9.80
C CYS A 26 -34.50 -6.50 8.27
N LEU A 27 -35.68 -6.13 7.77
CA LEU A 27 -35.88 -5.82 6.35
C LEU A 27 -35.06 -4.59 5.92
N PHE A 28 -35.05 -3.53 6.72
CA PHE A 28 -34.19 -2.36 6.46
C PHE A 28 -32.70 -2.71 6.51
N ALA A 29 -32.27 -3.56 7.43
CA ALA A 29 -30.89 -4.01 7.53
C ALA A 29 -30.46 -4.81 6.27
N GLN A 30 -31.32 -5.70 5.79
CA GLN A 30 -31.10 -6.47 4.55
C GLN A 30 -30.98 -5.55 3.33
N GLN A 31 -31.76 -4.48 3.27
CA GLN A 31 -31.71 -3.45 2.21
C GLN A 31 -30.61 -2.40 2.43
N GLN A 32 -29.75 -2.57 3.44
CA GLN A 32 -28.67 -1.65 3.79
C GLN A 32 -29.13 -0.21 4.13
N LEU A 33 -30.38 -0.06 4.58
CA LEU A 33 -30.97 1.22 5.00
C LEU A 33 -30.60 1.53 6.46
N VAL A 34 -29.33 1.88 6.68
CA VAL A 34 -28.69 2.01 8.00
C VAL A 34 -29.44 2.99 8.93
N ALA A 35 -29.86 4.16 8.42
CA ALA A 35 -30.52 5.17 9.25
C ALA A 35 -31.90 4.71 9.74
N GLN A 36 -32.69 4.12 8.84
CA GLN A 36 -34.02 3.60 9.13
C GLN A 36 -33.95 2.39 10.07
N THR A 37 -32.94 1.52 9.87
CA THR A 37 -32.66 0.38 10.76
C THR A 37 -32.42 0.87 12.19
N MET A 38 -31.53 1.85 12.39
CA MET A 38 -31.24 2.38 13.73
C MET A 38 -32.48 3.02 14.37
N GLN A 39 -33.24 3.84 13.64
CA GLN A 39 -34.45 4.46 14.16
C GLN A 39 -35.48 3.41 14.62
N CYS A 40 -35.66 2.35 13.83
CA CYS A 40 -36.58 1.27 14.16
C CYS A 40 -36.15 0.49 15.42
N LEU A 41 -34.86 0.16 15.52
CA LEU A 41 -34.29 -0.55 16.67
C LEU A 41 -34.26 0.32 17.94
N GLU A 42 -34.06 1.63 17.83
CA GLU A 42 -34.13 2.55 18.97
C GLU A 42 -35.55 2.63 19.56
N VAL A 43 -36.58 2.58 18.71
CA VAL A 43 -37.97 2.51 19.17
C VAL A 43 -38.24 1.17 19.85
N ALA A 44 -37.74 0.06 19.28
CA ALA A 44 -37.86 -1.27 19.88
C ALA A 44 -37.19 -1.37 21.26
N ASP A 45 -35.98 -0.84 21.44
CA ASP A 45 -35.27 -0.84 22.72
C ASP A 45 -36.01 -0.01 23.80
N ARG A 46 -36.57 1.15 23.42
CA ARG A 46 -37.39 1.95 24.35
C ARG A 46 -38.65 1.21 24.78
N LEU A 47 -39.25 0.44 23.89
CA LEU A 47 -40.42 -0.38 24.18
C LEU A 47 -40.11 -1.49 25.18
N VAL A 48 -38.94 -2.13 25.06
CA VAL A 48 -38.48 -3.14 26.02
C VAL A 48 -38.42 -2.56 27.43
N ILE A 49 -37.79 -1.40 27.60
CA ILE A 49 -37.67 -0.75 28.91
C ILE A 49 -39.06 -0.50 29.53
N VAL A 50 -40.03 -0.07 28.73
CA VAL A 50 -41.41 0.17 29.19
C VAL A 50 -42.13 -1.14 29.56
N LEU A 51 -41.93 -2.19 28.77
CA LEU A 51 -42.50 -3.51 29.03
C LEU A 51 -41.89 -4.18 30.28
N ASP A 52 -40.63 -3.87 30.60
CA ASP A 52 -39.90 -4.47 31.73
C ASP A 52 -40.38 -3.84 33.04
N LEU A 53 -40.50 -2.51 33.04
CA LEU A 53 -41.04 -1.73 34.15
C LEU A 53 -42.51 -2.04 34.47
N SER A 54 -43.28 -2.49 33.47
CA SER A 54 -44.68 -2.88 33.66
C SER A 54 -44.87 -4.35 34.07
N GLY A 55 -43.78 -5.13 34.21
CA GLY A 55 -43.83 -6.55 34.55
C GLY A 55 -44.49 -7.43 33.49
N SER A 56 -44.75 -6.88 32.30
CA SER A 56 -45.45 -7.52 31.18
C SER A 56 -44.49 -8.35 30.29
N LEU A 57 -43.18 -8.25 30.53
CA LEU A 57 -42.13 -8.87 29.72
C LEU A 57 -41.92 -10.38 29.96
N GLN A 58 -42.88 -11.06 30.61
CA GLN A 58 -42.77 -12.49 30.94
C GLN A 58 -42.80 -13.44 29.72
N SER A 59 -43.01 -12.94 28.49
CA SER A 59 -42.90 -13.78 27.30
C SER A 59 -41.42 -13.90 26.87
N PHE A 60 -40.88 -15.12 26.90
CA PHE A 60 -39.52 -15.46 26.43
C PHE A 60 -39.14 -14.81 25.09
N ASN A 61 -40.08 -14.76 24.13
CA ASN A 61 -39.83 -14.19 22.80
C ASN A 61 -39.49 -12.68 22.83
N ALA A 62 -39.98 -11.91 23.80
CA ALA A 62 -39.71 -10.46 23.86
C ALA A 62 -38.29 -10.17 24.35
N GLN A 63 -37.77 -10.99 25.28
CA GLN A 63 -36.39 -10.88 25.75
C GLN A 63 -35.39 -11.26 24.66
N GLU A 64 -35.68 -12.32 23.90
CA GLU A 64 -34.86 -12.75 22.77
C GLU A 64 -34.80 -11.67 21.67
N ILE A 65 -35.97 -11.14 21.24
CA ILE A 65 -36.01 -10.05 20.27
C ILE A 65 -35.28 -8.81 20.79
N SER A 66 -35.37 -8.51 22.10
CA SER A 66 -34.62 -7.40 22.69
C SER A 66 -33.10 -7.60 22.59
N LEU A 67 -32.63 -8.81 22.85
CA LEU A 67 -31.21 -9.14 22.80
C LEU A 67 -30.70 -9.00 21.36
N ASP A 68 -31.41 -9.59 20.41
CA ASP A 68 -31.09 -9.54 18.98
C ASP A 68 -31.12 -8.10 18.44
N ALA A 69 -32.11 -7.31 18.86
CA ALA A 69 -32.22 -5.91 18.53
C ALA A 69 -31.03 -5.08 19.05
N ASN A 70 -30.59 -5.34 20.28
CA ASN A 70 -29.41 -4.69 20.85
C ASN A 70 -28.13 -5.06 20.09
N ILE A 71 -27.96 -6.33 19.74
CA ILE A 71 -26.80 -6.78 18.95
C ILE A 71 -26.80 -6.13 17.56
N LEU A 72 -27.94 -6.15 16.86
CA LEU A 72 -28.08 -5.55 15.54
C LEU A 72 -27.85 -4.03 15.57
N LEU A 73 -28.36 -3.35 16.61
CA LEU A 73 -28.19 -1.91 16.79
C LEU A 73 -26.72 -1.56 17.02
N ALA A 74 -26.03 -2.31 17.89
CA ALA A 74 -24.60 -2.14 18.13
C ALA A 74 -23.78 -2.30 16.85
N GLU A 75 -24.01 -3.38 16.09
CA GLU A 75 -23.33 -3.62 14.81
C GLU A 75 -23.58 -2.47 13.83
N THR A 76 -24.84 -2.07 13.66
CA THR A 76 -25.24 -1.03 12.70
C THR A 76 -24.64 0.34 13.05
N CYS A 77 -24.66 0.73 14.33
CA CYS A 77 -23.99 1.95 14.82
C CYS A 77 -22.49 1.94 14.49
N MET A 78 -21.81 0.80 14.72
CA MET A 78 -20.37 0.71 14.49
C MET A 78 -19.98 0.63 13.00
N VAL A 79 -20.80 0.00 12.17
CA VAL A 79 -20.63 0.04 10.71
C VAL A 79 -20.80 1.47 10.20
N ALA A 80 -21.82 2.19 10.66
CA ALA A 80 -22.05 3.59 10.29
C ALA A 80 -20.86 4.49 10.67
N CYS A 81 -20.28 4.27 11.86
CA CYS A 81 -19.08 4.98 12.33
C CYS A 81 -17.81 4.65 11.55
N SER A 82 -17.74 3.50 10.89
CA SER A 82 -16.58 3.09 10.09
C SER A 82 -16.60 3.67 8.68
N ASN A 83 -17.79 3.97 8.15
CA ASN A 83 -17.99 4.53 6.81
C ASN A 83 -17.97 6.07 6.79
N SER A 84 -18.28 6.73 7.91
CA SER A 84 -18.20 8.19 8.00
C SER A 84 -16.78 8.65 8.32
N LYS A 85 -16.31 9.70 7.64
CA LYS A 85 -15.11 10.42 8.10
C LYS A 85 -15.46 11.04 9.45
N LYS A 86 -14.72 10.70 10.52
CA LYS A 86 -14.85 11.28 11.87
C LYS A 86 -14.98 12.82 11.89
N ALA A 87 -14.44 13.48 10.88
CA ALA A 87 -14.41 14.93 10.75
C ALA A 87 -15.76 15.60 10.41
N HIS A 88 -16.74 14.89 9.85
CA HIS A 88 -17.97 15.55 9.37
C HIS A 88 -19.05 15.74 10.43
N ASP A 89 -19.12 14.89 11.47
CA ASP A 89 -20.06 15.03 12.58
C ASP A 89 -19.57 14.25 13.81
N CYS A 90 -18.77 14.93 14.65
CA CYS A 90 -18.14 14.33 15.83
C CYS A 90 -19.18 13.93 16.90
N GLU A 91 -20.24 14.72 17.04
CA GLU A 91 -21.28 14.50 18.05
C GLU A 91 -22.13 13.27 17.72
N LEU A 92 -22.58 13.15 16.47
CA LEU A 92 -23.29 11.97 16.01
C LEU A 92 -22.43 10.71 16.10
N TRP A 93 -21.14 10.81 15.76
CA TRP A 93 -20.19 9.71 15.90
C TRP A 93 -20.07 9.26 17.36
N GLN A 94 -19.92 10.20 18.30
CA GLN A 94 -19.80 9.89 19.73
C GLN A 94 -21.08 9.28 20.28
N ARG A 95 -22.26 9.80 19.92
CA ARG A 95 -23.55 9.23 20.30
C ARG A 95 -23.69 7.77 19.86
N ARG A 96 -23.30 7.46 18.62
CA ARG A 96 -23.33 6.09 18.09
C ARG A 96 -22.37 5.15 18.80
N VAL A 97 -21.17 5.61 19.16
CA VAL A 97 -20.21 4.80 19.93
C VAL A 97 -20.74 4.48 21.32
N ILE A 98 -21.22 5.49 22.05
CA ILE A 98 -21.81 5.30 23.38
C ILE A 98 -23.00 4.33 23.29
N ARG A 99 -23.85 4.51 22.27
CA ARG A 99 -25.00 3.63 22.07
C ARG A 99 -24.58 2.18 21.82
N ALA A 100 -23.59 1.97 20.95
CA ALA A 100 -23.06 0.63 20.69
C ALA A 100 -22.45 -0.01 21.95
N GLU A 101 -21.73 0.77 22.77
CA GLU A 101 -21.19 0.31 24.06
C GLU A 101 -22.30 -0.15 25.01
N THR A 102 -23.37 0.62 25.17
CA THR A 102 -24.52 0.26 26.00
C THR A 102 -25.19 -1.03 25.50
N CYS A 103 -25.43 -1.13 24.19
CA CYS A 103 -26.06 -2.31 23.61
C CYS A 103 -25.18 -3.57 23.75
N ILE A 104 -23.85 -3.45 23.56
CA ILE A 104 -22.91 -4.56 23.77
C ILE A 104 -22.90 -4.99 25.24
N PHE A 105 -22.86 -4.03 26.17
CA PHE A 105 -22.87 -4.33 27.61
C PHE A 105 -24.15 -5.05 28.03
N SER A 106 -25.31 -4.60 27.52
CA SER A 106 -26.59 -5.26 27.74
C SER A 106 -26.59 -6.68 27.17
N ALA A 107 -26.09 -6.88 25.95
CA ALA A 107 -26.03 -8.18 25.31
C ALA A 107 -25.07 -9.16 26.03
N ASP A 108 -23.93 -8.68 26.52
CA ASP A 108 -22.98 -9.49 27.29
C ASP A 108 -23.51 -9.95 28.65
N SER A 109 -24.47 -9.22 29.19
CA SER A 109 -25.10 -9.57 30.47
C SER A 109 -26.21 -10.62 30.31
N ALA A 110 -26.69 -10.86 29.09
CA ALA A 110 -27.68 -11.90 28.79
C ALA A 110 -26.97 -13.26 28.60
N MET A 111 -27.50 -14.33 29.20
CA MET A 111 -26.73 -15.56 29.39
C MET A 111 -26.51 -16.37 28.11
N GLU A 112 -27.41 -16.37 27.11
CA GLU A 112 -27.22 -17.13 25.87
C GLU A 112 -27.95 -16.45 24.69
N CYS A 113 -27.28 -16.38 23.53
CA CYS A 113 -27.89 -16.03 22.24
C CYS A 113 -27.46 -17.05 21.19
N GLY A 114 -28.27 -17.20 20.13
CA GLY A 114 -27.94 -18.08 19.02
C GLY A 114 -26.58 -17.78 18.39
N HIS A 115 -25.97 -18.77 17.74
CA HIS A 115 -24.63 -18.66 17.17
C HIS A 115 -24.49 -17.47 16.20
N GLU A 116 -25.47 -17.21 15.34
CA GLU A 116 -25.49 -16.03 14.46
C GLU A 116 -25.32 -14.73 15.26
N TRP A 117 -26.14 -14.54 16.29
CA TRP A 117 -26.15 -13.33 17.10
C TRP A 117 -24.87 -13.16 17.89
N LYS A 118 -24.29 -14.25 18.39
CA LYS A 118 -22.97 -14.26 19.01
C LYS A 118 -21.88 -13.80 18.04
N LEU A 119 -21.92 -14.24 16.78
CA LEU A 119 -20.98 -13.80 15.73
C LEU A 119 -21.17 -12.31 15.36
N ARG A 120 -22.42 -11.84 15.25
CA ARG A 120 -22.74 -10.41 15.07
C ARG A 120 -22.23 -9.56 16.23
N LEU A 121 -22.39 -10.03 17.46
CA LEU A 121 -21.88 -9.38 18.67
C LEU A 121 -20.34 -9.28 18.64
N PHE A 122 -19.63 -10.36 18.27
CA PHE A 122 -18.17 -10.31 18.08
C PHE A 122 -17.76 -9.29 17.02
N LYS A 123 -18.50 -9.19 15.91
CA LYS A 123 -18.23 -8.18 14.88
C LYS A 123 -18.44 -6.76 15.41
N ALA A 124 -19.52 -6.51 16.16
CA ALA A 124 -19.76 -5.21 16.81
C ALA A 124 -18.64 -4.84 17.78
N LYS A 125 -18.24 -5.77 18.67
CA LYS A 125 -17.10 -5.60 19.60
C LYS A 125 -15.79 -5.32 18.89
N PHE A 126 -15.50 -6.05 17.81
CA PHE A 126 -14.30 -5.82 16.99
C PHE A 126 -14.27 -4.41 16.41
N LEU A 127 -15.39 -3.95 15.84
CA LEU A 127 -15.49 -2.62 15.26
C LEU A 127 -15.36 -1.53 16.34
N LEU A 128 -15.97 -1.73 17.51
CA LEU A 128 -15.83 -0.83 18.66
C LEU A 128 -14.36 -0.73 19.12
N GLN A 129 -13.68 -1.87 19.20
CA GLN A 129 -12.26 -1.92 19.59
C GLN A 129 -11.34 -1.18 18.60
N GLN A 130 -11.71 -1.10 17.31
CA GLN A 130 -10.98 -0.28 16.32
C GLN A 130 -11.13 1.23 16.60
N GLN A 131 -12.21 1.65 17.26
CA GLN A 131 -12.47 3.05 17.59
C GLN A 131 -11.89 3.48 18.95
N ALA A 132 -11.56 2.52 19.82
CA ALA A 132 -11.07 2.79 21.16
C ALA A 132 -9.75 3.61 21.17
N LYS A 133 -9.75 4.69 21.97
CA LYS A 133 -8.58 5.55 22.22
C LYS A 133 -7.72 5.00 23.36
N ILE A 134 -7.26 3.76 23.23
CA ILE A 134 -6.36 3.12 24.20
C ILE A 134 -4.98 2.85 23.59
N GLU A 135 -4.02 2.51 24.45
CA GLU A 135 -2.67 2.14 24.05
C GLU A 135 -2.69 1.08 22.93
N ARG A 136 -1.84 1.27 21.91
CA ARG A 136 -1.85 0.45 20.70
C ARG A 136 -1.58 -1.03 20.99
N SER A 137 -0.65 -1.32 21.90
CA SER A 137 -0.29 -2.68 22.34
C SER A 137 -1.50 -3.41 22.93
N VAL A 138 -2.17 -2.79 23.90
CA VAL A 138 -3.38 -3.30 24.57
C VAL A 138 -4.53 -3.49 23.58
N ARG A 139 -4.74 -2.51 22.69
CA ARG A 139 -5.78 -2.61 21.66
C ARG A 139 -5.54 -3.75 20.69
N ASN A 140 -4.29 -3.92 20.24
CA ASN A 140 -3.93 -5.02 19.34
C ASN A 140 -4.19 -6.36 20.02
N ARG A 141 -3.80 -6.51 21.29
CA ARG A 141 -4.04 -7.72 22.08
C ARG A 141 -5.53 -8.05 22.18
N ARG A 142 -6.35 -7.10 22.63
CA ARG A 142 -7.82 -7.28 22.75
C ARG A 142 -8.47 -7.59 21.40
N THR A 143 -8.03 -6.92 20.34
CA THR A 143 -8.53 -7.18 18.98
C THR A 143 -8.23 -8.61 18.56
N LEU A 144 -7.02 -9.08 18.85
CA LEU A 144 -6.57 -10.43 18.51
C LEU A 144 -7.33 -11.50 19.30
N GLU A 145 -7.55 -11.29 20.61
CA GLU A 145 -8.37 -12.18 21.46
C GLU A 145 -9.81 -12.26 20.95
N LEU A 146 -10.44 -11.11 20.66
CA LEU A 146 -11.80 -11.05 20.10
C LEU A 146 -11.91 -11.83 18.78
N LEU A 147 -10.93 -11.66 17.89
CA LEU A 147 -10.93 -12.37 16.59
C LEU A 147 -10.72 -13.87 16.75
N CYS A 148 -9.90 -14.31 17.72
CA CYS A 148 -9.71 -15.73 18.01
C CYS A 148 -11.00 -16.36 18.56
N HIS A 149 -11.64 -15.71 19.53
CA HIS A 149 -12.91 -16.19 20.09
C HIS A 149 -14.04 -16.21 19.04
N ALA A 150 -14.08 -15.22 18.14
CA ALA A 150 -15.05 -15.21 17.05
C ALA A 150 -14.85 -16.40 16.09
N LEU A 151 -13.59 -16.75 15.79
CA LEU A 151 -13.26 -17.90 14.94
C LEU A 151 -13.51 -19.25 15.62
N GLN A 152 -13.29 -19.35 16.94
CA GLN A 152 -13.70 -20.51 17.73
C GLN A 152 -15.22 -20.68 17.69
N CYS A 153 -15.97 -19.59 17.89
CA CYS A 153 -17.42 -19.59 17.78
C CYS A 153 -17.91 -19.99 16.37
N CYS A 154 -17.19 -19.63 15.31
CA CYS A 154 -17.48 -20.09 13.94
C CYS A 154 -17.16 -21.58 13.74
N ALA A 155 -16.26 -22.16 14.53
CA ALA A 155 -15.95 -23.59 14.46
C ALA A 155 -16.99 -24.41 15.21
N GLU A 156 -17.44 -23.92 16.38
CA GLU A 156 -18.53 -24.50 17.16
C GLU A 156 -19.87 -24.49 16.41
N ALA A 157 -20.18 -23.38 15.72
CA ALA A 157 -21.42 -23.22 14.95
C ALA A 157 -21.44 -24.01 13.62
N ALA A 158 -20.35 -24.66 13.24
CA ALA A 158 -20.25 -25.37 11.96
C ALA A 158 -21.12 -26.63 11.90
N ASP A 159 -21.54 -27.14 13.07
CA ASP A 159 -22.39 -28.32 13.19
C ASP A 159 -23.89 -27.97 13.11
N ASP A 160 -24.25 -26.68 13.09
CA ASP A 160 -25.62 -26.17 13.00
C ASP A 160 -26.01 -25.72 11.58
N SER A 161 -27.33 -25.63 11.34
CA SER A 161 -28.00 -25.58 10.03
C SER A 161 -27.72 -24.40 9.09
N ASP A 162 -26.79 -23.48 9.40
CA ASP A 162 -26.56 -22.25 8.60
C ASP A 162 -25.09 -22.10 8.16
N GLU A 163 -24.61 -23.11 7.44
CA GLU A 163 -23.21 -23.26 7.02
C GLU A 163 -22.70 -22.07 6.17
N GLU A 164 -23.56 -21.48 5.32
CA GLU A 164 -23.19 -20.35 4.47
C GLU A 164 -22.94 -19.07 5.28
N LEU A 165 -23.82 -18.76 6.23
CA LEU A 165 -23.66 -17.61 7.13
C LEU A 165 -22.39 -17.75 7.97
N VAL A 166 -22.19 -18.92 8.58
CA VAL A 166 -20.99 -19.21 9.39
C VAL A 166 -19.72 -19.13 8.54
N ALA A 167 -19.73 -19.63 7.30
CA ALA A 167 -18.61 -19.52 6.37
C ALA A 167 -18.26 -18.05 6.04
N ASN A 168 -19.26 -17.20 5.84
CA ASN A 168 -19.07 -15.77 5.59
C ASN A 168 -18.41 -15.06 6.79
N TYR A 169 -18.86 -15.34 8.02
CA TYR A 169 -18.24 -14.78 9.22
C TYR A 169 -16.83 -15.33 9.45
N ARG A 170 -16.62 -16.64 9.24
CA ARG A 170 -15.31 -17.28 9.31
C ARG A 170 -14.31 -16.62 8.35
N GLN A 171 -14.73 -16.36 7.11
CA GLN A 171 -13.93 -15.63 6.13
C GLN A 171 -13.65 -14.19 6.60
N TYR A 172 -14.68 -13.46 7.05
CA TYR A 172 -14.54 -12.10 7.55
C TYR A 172 -13.51 -12.01 8.68
N PHE A 173 -13.67 -12.79 9.76
CA PHE A 173 -12.77 -12.76 10.90
C PHE A 173 -11.38 -13.27 10.56
N GLY A 174 -11.27 -14.27 9.68
CA GLY A 174 -9.97 -14.77 9.20
C GLY A 174 -9.16 -13.70 8.47
N VAL A 175 -9.81 -12.90 7.60
CA VAL A 175 -9.16 -11.76 6.92
C VAL A 175 -8.75 -10.69 7.94
N LYS A 176 -9.60 -10.37 8.92
CA LYS A 176 -9.27 -9.37 9.95
C LYS A 176 -8.13 -9.82 10.87
N LEU A 177 -8.07 -11.10 11.24
CA LEU A 177 -6.99 -11.66 12.05
C LEU A 177 -5.65 -11.55 11.33
N LYS A 178 -5.59 -11.96 10.05
CA LYS A 178 -4.40 -11.82 9.21
C LYS A 178 -3.95 -10.36 9.13
N ALA A 179 -4.87 -9.42 8.86
CA ALA A 179 -4.54 -8.00 8.80
C ALA A 179 -4.04 -7.44 10.15
N CYS A 180 -4.60 -7.91 11.28
CA CYS A 180 -4.16 -7.55 12.62
C CYS A 180 -2.72 -8.01 12.88
N LEU A 181 -2.42 -9.28 12.59
CA LEU A 181 -1.08 -9.86 12.75
C LEU A 181 -0.04 -9.15 11.88
N VAL A 182 -0.35 -8.85 10.62
CA VAL A 182 0.53 -8.09 9.73
C VAL A 182 0.84 -6.70 10.30
N LYS A 183 -0.18 -5.99 10.81
CA LYS A 183 0.02 -4.66 11.44
C LYS A 183 0.90 -4.73 12.70
N MET A 184 0.74 -5.80 13.49
CA MET A 184 1.56 -6.02 14.69
C MET A 184 3.00 -6.34 14.31
N HIS A 185 3.21 -7.23 13.34
CA HIS A 185 4.53 -7.56 12.83
C HIS A 185 5.26 -6.33 12.29
N ALA A 186 4.59 -5.54 11.45
CA ALA A 186 5.15 -4.30 10.91
C ALA A 186 5.55 -3.32 12.03
N ALA A 187 4.72 -3.17 13.08
CA ALA A 187 5.06 -2.32 14.22
C ALA A 187 6.31 -2.83 14.98
N THR A 188 6.43 -4.15 15.16
CA THR A 188 7.60 -4.78 15.78
C THR A 188 8.87 -4.60 14.96
N VAL A 189 8.80 -4.77 13.64
CA VAL A 189 9.93 -4.53 12.72
C VAL A 189 10.40 -3.08 12.81
N MET A 190 9.45 -2.13 12.80
CA MET A 190 9.78 -0.71 12.93
C MET A 190 10.40 -0.37 14.30
N ALA A 191 9.94 -1.00 15.39
CA ALA A 191 10.51 -0.81 16.73
C ALA A 191 11.91 -1.40 16.89
N LYS A 192 12.21 -2.53 16.23
CA LYS A 192 13.53 -3.16 16.22
C LYS A 192 14.59 -2.22 15.63
N ASN A 193 14.24 -1.48 14.58
CA ASN A 193 15.12 -0.47 13.98
C ASN A 193 15.36 0.75 14.89
N ALA A 194 14.54 0.94 15.92
CA ALA A 194 14.66 2.03 16.90
C ALA A 194 15.45 1.65 18.18
N ARG A 195 16.15 0.48 18.20
CA ARG A 195 16.89 -0.08 19.36
C ARG A 195 16.04 -0.37 20.62
N ALA A 196 14.71 -0.42 20.49
CA ALA A 196 13.81 -0.77 21.59
C ALA A 196 13.43 -2.27 21.52
N ASN A 197 14.11 -3.11 22.30
CA ASN A 197 13.88 -4.57 22.33
C ASN A 197 12.50 -5.01 22.86
N SER A 198 11.71 -4.11 23.46
CA SER A 198 10.41 -4.43 24.06
C SER A 198 9.33 -4.84 23.04
N GLY A 199 9.44 -4.39 21.79
CA GLY A 199 8.44 -4.68 20.75
C GLY A 199 8.47 -6.09 20.16
N VAL A 200 9.59 -6.81 20.28
CA VAL A 200 9.79 -8.15 19.69
C VAL A 200 9.12 -9.24 20.51
N ASN A 201 9.28 -9.20 21.84
CA ASN A 201 8.68 -10.19 22.74
C ASN A 201 7.15 -10.15 22.66
N SER A 202 6.56 -8.96 22.61
CA SER A 202 5.11 -8.78 22.51
C SER A 202 4.49 -9.44 21.28
N PHE A 203 5.15 -9.43 20.11
CA PHE A 203 4.60 -10.07 18.92
C PHE A 203 4.66 -11.61 19.00
N VAL A 204 5.74 -12.15 19.55
CA VAL A 204 5.90 -13.60 19.77
C VAL A 204 4.84 -14.13 20.75
N ASP A 205 4.57 -13.40 21.83
CA ASP A 205 3.53 -13.77 22.80
C ASP A 205 2.14 -13.80 22.16
N ASN A 206 1.85 -12.82 21.30
CA ASN A 206 0.59 -12.78 20.57
C ASN A 206 0.42 -13.92 19.57
N LEU A 207 1.49 -14.28 18.85
CA LEU A 207 1.48 -15.46 17.97
C LEU A 207 1.30 -16.77 18.74
N THR A 208 1.95 -16.89 19.90
CA THR A 208 1.82 -18.06 20.77
C THR A 208 0.38 -18.22 21.23
N TYR A 209 -0.28 -17.11 21.61
CA TYR A 209 -1.70 -17.13 21.94
C TYR A 209 -2.60 -17.55 20.76
N VAL A 210 -2.36 -17.03 19.55
CA VAL A 210 -3.17 -17.44 18.37
C VAL A 210 -3.04 -18.94 18.13
N ARG A 211 -1.83 -19.50 18.27
CA ARG A 211 -1.60 -20.94 18.12
C ARG A 211 -2.33 -21.76 19.18
N SER A 212 -2.32 -21.33 20.43
CA SER A 212 -3.05 -22.03 21.49
C SER A 212 -4.56 -21.91 21.34
N ALA A 213 -5.07 -20.74 20.91
CA ALA A 213 -6.50 -20.51 20.77
C ALA A 213 -7.08 -21.14 19.50
N LEU A 214 -6.32 -21.22 18.41
CA LEU A 214 -6.77 -21.71 17.12
C LEU A 214 -5.84 -22.78 16.53
N PRO A 215 -5.67 -23.92 17.20
CA PRO A 215 -4.69 -24.94 16.80
C PRO A 215 -4.91 -25.49 15.39
N ASN A 216 -6.17 -25.56 14.94
CA ASN A 216 -6.54 -26.08 13.62
C ASN A 216 -6.65 -25.00 12.52
N TYR A 217 -6.63 -23.72 12.90
CA TYR A 217 -6.82 -22.58 11.97
C TYR A 217 -5.49 -21.98 11.51
N VAL A 218 -4.45 -22.17 12.33
CA VAL A 218 -3.07 -21.83 12.01
C VAL A 218 -2.54 -22.91 11.07
N ASP A 219 -2.86 -22.74 9.79
CA ASP A 219 -2.40 -23.56 8.68
C ASP A 219 -0.88 -23.82 8.76
N ARG A 220 -0.41 -24.93 8.16
CA ARG A 220 1.01 -25.31 8.09
C ARG A 220 1.90 -24.18 7.52
N SER A 221 1.31 -23.19 6.86
CA SER A 221 1.95 -21.95 6.43
C SER A 221 2.53 -21.11 7.58
N PHE A 222 2.12 -21.31 8.84
CA PHE A 222 2.71 -20.70 10.03
C PHE A 222 3.87 -21.51 10.67
N LEU A 223 4.22 -22.68 10.12
CA LEU A 223 5.38 -23.49 10.54
C LEU A 223 6.72 -22.82 10.26
N VAL A 224 6.73 -21.79 9.41
CA VAL A 224 7.89 -20.93 9.15
C VAL A 224 8.50 -20.42 10.45
N LEU A 225 7.68 -20.09 11.45
CA LEU A 225 8.17 -19.62 12.74
C LEU A 225 8.78 -20.72 13.61
N ASP A 226 8.33 -21.97 13.49
CA ASP A 226 8.94 -23.08 14.22
C ASP A 226 10.23 -23.53 13.56
N GLU A 227 10.32 -23.53 12.22
CA GLU A 227 11.58 -23.74 11.51
C GLU A 227 12.59 -22.59 11.77
N ILE A 228 12.12 -21.34 11.88
CA ILE A 228 12.96 -20.20 12.29
C ILE A 228 13.38 -20.33 13.76
N LYS A 229 12.55 -20.92 14.62
CA LYS A 229 12.89 -21.20 16.02
C LYS A 229 13.86 -22.36 16.16
N THR A 230 13.75 -23.44 15.39
CA THR A 230 14.75 -24.53 15.37
C THR A 230 16.09 -24.01 14.83
N LEU A 231 16.07 -23.16 13.79
CA LEU A 231 17.25 -22.41 13.34
C LEU A 231 17.85 -21.49 14.42
N ALA A 232 17.07 -21.09 15.44
CA ALA A 232 17.52 -20.24 16.54
C ALA A 232 17.92 -21.02 17.81
N GLN A 233 17.35 -22.21 18.04
CA GLN A 233 17.58 -23.04 19.24
C GLN A 233 18.79 -23.98 19.09
N ASP A 234 19.11 -24.45 17.87
CA ASP A 234 20.29 -25.30 17.60
C ASP A 234 21.60 -24.51 17.53
N ALA A 235 21.59 -23.23 17.92
CA ALA A 235 22.73 -22.32 17.85
C ALA A 235 23.68 -22.43 19.07
N ASP A 236 23.41 -23.27 20.07
CA ASP A 236 24.25 -23.40 21.28
C ASP A 236 25.39 -24.45 21.15
N GLY A 237 25.56 -25.08 19.99
CA GLY A 237 26.60 -26.10 19.71
C GLY A 237 27.80 -25.58 18.90
N ASN A 238 29.00 -25.78 19.44
CA ASN A 238 30.28 -25.18 19.05
C ASN A 238 30.71 -25.42 17.57
N SER A 239 31.29 -24.37 16.94
CA SER A 239 31.90 -24.27 15.58
C SER A 239 30.99 -24.06 14.34
N ASP A 240 29.76 -24.59 14.31
CA ASP A 240 28.83 -24.40 13.17
C ASP A 240 27.99 -23.09 13.26
N GLN A 241 28.24 -22.34 14.34
CA GLN A 241 27.48 -21.19 14.82
C GLN A 241 27.65 -19.94 13.93
N LYS A 242 28.83 -19.72 13.36
CA LYS A 242 29.13 -18.56 12.51
C LYS A 242 28.43 -18.66 11.16
N THR A 243 28.47 -19.83 10.55
CA THR A 243 27.83 -20.10 9.25
C THR A 243 26.30 -20.02 9.37
N ARG A 244 25.71 -20.56 10.45
CA ARG A 244 24.25 -20.49 10.69
C ARG A 244 23.76 -19.10 11.10
N GLY A 245 24.58 -18.32 11.81
CA GLY A 245 24.30 -16.91 12.07
C GLY A 245 24.24 -16.08 10.79
N MET A 246 25.22 -16.26 9.90
CA MET A 246 25.26 -15.61 8.58
C MET A 246 24.08 -16.00 7.69
N LEU A 247 23.65 -17.27 7.76
CA LEU A 247 22.43 -17.70 7.09
C LEU A 247 21.26 -16.84 7.58
N LYS A 248 20.96 -16.87 8.89
CA LYS A 248 19.80 -16.20 9.48
C LYS A 248 19.74 -14.71 9.14
N GLU A 249 20.89 -14.04 9.14
CA GLU A 249 21.01 -12.63 8.72
C GLU A 249 20.58 -12.45 7.25
N ALA A 250 21.13 -13.23 6.33
CA ALA A 250 20.77 -13.15 4.91
C ALA A 250 19.26 -13.38 4.65
N TYR A 251 18.62 -14.31 5.38
CA TYR A 251 17.16 -14.52 5.25
C TYR A 251 16.36 -13.30 5.73
N LEU A 252 16.73 -12.72 6.87
CA LEU A 252 16.07 -11.52 7.39
C LEU A 252 16.30 -10.30 6.49
N ASP A 253 17.51 -10.16 5.95
CA ASP A 253 17.86 -9.08 5.02
C ASP A 253 17.00 -9.15 3.76
N ASN A 254 16.80 -10.35 3.20
CA ASN A 254 15.88 -10.53 2.06
C ASN A 254 14.44 -10.10 2.37
N ILE A 255 13.93 -10.38 3.58
CA ILE A 255 12.59 -9.92 4.00
C ILE A 255 12.56 -8.39 4.11
N LEU A 256 13.57 -7.81 4.76
CA LEU A 256 13.66 -6.36 4.94
C LEU A 256 13.77 -5.65 3.60
N ASP A 257 14.54 -6.20 2.66
CA ASP A 257 14.66 -5.69 1.30
C ASP A 257 13.33 -5.77 0.56
N ALA A 258 12.54 -6.84 0.73
CA ALA A 258 11.21 -6.95 0.14
C ALA A 258 10.27 -5.85 0.64
N LEU A 259 10.27 -5.62 1.96
CA LEU A 259 9.46 -4.58 2.59
C LEU A 259 9.93 -3.19 2.16
N ARG A 260 11.24 -2.95 2.16
CA ARG A 260 11.85 -1.69 1.72
C ARG A 260 11.48 -1.40 0.27
N LEU A 261 11.58 -2.38 -0.62
CA LEU A 261 11.20 -2.22 -2.02
C LEU A 261 9.74 -1.77 -2.15
N ASN A 262 8.82 -2.39 -1.42
CA ASN A 262 7.40 -2.02 -1.45
C ASN A 262 7.14 -0.59 -0.95
N VAL A 263 7.86 -0.16 0.11
CA VAL A 263 7.75 1.20 0.66
C VAL A 263 8.31 2.22 -0.33
N VAL A 264 9.54 2.00 -0.81
CA VAL A 264 10.22 2.91 -1.74
C VAL A 264 9.47 3.00 -3.06
N ALA A 265 8.87 1.91 -3.54
CA ALA A 265 8.05 1.92 -4.76
C ALA A 265 6.85 2.89 -4.69
N CYS A 266 6.37 3.24 -3.50
CA CYS A 266 5.29 4.20 -3.32
C CYS A 266 5.78 5.65 -3.28
N SER A 267 7.01 5.90 -2.81
CA SER A 267 7.55 7.26 -2.63
C SER A 267 8.49 7.69 -3.76
N ASP A 268 9.33 6.78 -4.23
CA ASP A 268 10.33 7.01 -5.27
C ASP A 268 10.44 5.76 -6.19
N PRO A 269 9.61 5.69 -7.24
CA PRO A 269 9.61 4.56 -8.18
C PRO A 269 10.94 4.36 -8.92
N ALA A 270 11.73 5.42 -9.11
CA ALA A 270 13.00 5.34 -9.82
C ALA A 270 14.07 4.68 -8.95
N GLN A 271 14.19 5.14 -7.69
CA GLN A 271 15.05 4.50 -6.70
C GLN A 271 14.64 3.05 -6.45
N ALA A 272 13.34 2.79 -6.34
CA ALA A 272 12.81 1.43 -6.15
C ALA A 272 13.25 0.48 -7.27
N LEU A 273 13.22 0.95 -8.52
CA LEU A 273 13.60 0.12 -9.67
C LEU A 273 15.08 -0.27 -9.64
N THR A 274 15.96 0.69 -9.32
CA THR A 274 17.41 0.44 -9.17
C THR A 274 17.69 -0.53 -8.03
N PHE A 275 16.97 -0.39 -6.92
CA PHE A 275 17.11 -1.27 -5.75
C PHE A 275 16.59 -2.69 -5.99
N ALA A 276 15.47 -2.83 -6.73
CA ALA A 276 14.78 -4.09 -6.92
C ALA A 276 15.68 -5.20 -7.52
N MET A 277 16.51 -4.88 -8.51
CA MET A 277 17.37 -5.87 -9.16
C MET A 277 18.38 -6.48 -8.19
N GLY A 278 19.02 -5.65 -7.36
CA GLY A 278 19.96 -6.13 -6.35
C GLY A 278 19.30 -7.06 -5.33
N ALA A 279 18.13 -6.64 -4.84
CA ALA A 279 17.35 -7.43 -3.88
C ALA A 279 16.87 -8.77 -4.48
N ILE A 280 16.37 -8.78 -5.72
CA ILE A 280 15.95 -9.99 -6.43
C ILE A 280 17.12 -10.97 -6.56
N HIS A 281 18.32 -10.48 -6.90
CA HIS A 281 19.50 -11.32 -7.03
C HIS A 281 19.97 -11.90 -5.69
N ALA A 282 19.90 -11.11 -4.61
CA ALA A 282 20.21 -11.56 -3.26
C ALA A 282 19.27 -12.70 -2.81
N VAL A 283 17.98 -12.58 -3.10
CA VAL A 283 16.98 -13.63 -2.81
C VAL A 283 17.26 -14.89 -3.63
N GLN A 284 17.56 -14.76 -4.93
CA GLN A 284 17.90 -15.90 -5.79
C GLN A 284 19.16 -16.64 -5.29
N THR A 285 20.16 -15.91 -4.84
CA THR A 285 21.37 -16.48 -4.23
C THR A 285 21.01 -17.23 -2.95
N SER A 286 20.18 -16.61 -2.11
CA SER A 286 19.74 -17.20 -0.84
C SER A 286 18.91 -18.47 -1.04
N LEU A 287 18.11 -18.56 -2.11
CA LEU A 287 17.35 -19.76 -2.42
C LEU A 287 18.22 -21.01 -2.64
N GLN A 288 19.42 -20.84 -3.19
CA GLN A 288 20.37 -21.94 -3.34
C GLN A 288 20.93 -22.35 -1.97
N THR A 289 21.32 -21.36 -1.17
CA THR A 289 21.87 -21.58 0.17
C THR A 289 20.87 -22.27 1.11
N TYR A 290 19.59 -21.95 0.97
CA TYR A 290 18.50 -22.48 1.79
C TYR A 290 17.78 -23.70 1.21
N ALA A 291 18.35 -24.33 0.17
CA ALA A 291 17.78 -25.54 -0.42
C ALA A 291 17.45 -26.66 0.61
N PRO A 292 18.23 -26.87 1.70
CA PRO A 292 17.95 -27.89 2.71
C PRO A 292 16.75 -27.60 3.63
N TYR A 293 16.21 -26.37 3.63
CA TYR A 293 15.18 -25.92 4.57
C TYR A 293 13.87 -25.59 3.83
N PRO A 294 12.92 -26.54 3.71
CA PRO A 294 11.78 -26.41 2.81
C PRO A 294 10.86 -25.22 3.09
N ALA A 295 10.52 -24.88 4.35
CA ALA A 295 9.62 -23.75 4.59
C ALA A 295 10.33 -22.40 4.41
N VAL A 296 11.61 -22.30 4.80
CA VAL A 296 12.44 -21.11 4.52
C VAL A 296 12.56 -20.88 3.02
N ARG A 297 12.82 -21.96 2.26
CA ARG A 297 12.87 -21.92 0.80
C ARG A 297 11.54 -21.49 0.21
N LEU A 298 10.41 -22.01 0.69
CA LEU A 298 9.07 -21.61 0.25
C LEU A 298 8.83 -20.10 0.49
N MET A 299 9.26 -19.58 1.64
CA MET A 299 9.14 -18.14 1.95
C MET A 299 10.02 -17.27 1.05
N LEU A 300 11.27 -17.69 0.79
CA LEU A 300 12.15 -16.99 -0.15
C LEU A 300 11.59 -17.02 -1.57
N ILE A 301 10.95 -18.12 -1.99
CA ILE A 301 10.22 -18.19 -3.27
C ILE A 301 9.09 -17.14 -3.26
N ALA A 302 8.30 -17.08 -2.18
CA ALA A 302 7.22 -16.10 -2.09
C ALA A 302 7.72 -14.64 -2.16
N ILE A 303 8.80 -14.33 -1.45
CA ILE A 303 9.47 -13.02 -1.48
C ILE A 303 9.97 -12.69 -2.89
N LEU A 304 10.59 -13.66 -3.58
CA LEU A 304 11.06 -13.48 -4.95
C LEU A 304 9.92 -13.10 -5.90
N PHE A 305 8.79 -13.81 -5.83
CA PHE A 305 7.62 -13.52 -6.66
C PHE A 305 6.98 -12.17 -6.34
N ASP A 306 6.94 -11.77 -5.07
CA ASP A 306 6.47 -10.44 -4.67
C ASP A 306 7.37 -9.33 -5.23
N MET A 307 8.70 -9.48 -5.10
CA MET A 307 9.65 -8.51 -5.64
C MET A 307 9.57 -8.42 -7.17
N LEU A 308 9.52 -9.56 -7.88
CA LEU A 308 9.38 -9.60 -9.34
C LEU A 308 8.08 -8.94 -9.81
N HIS A 309 6.99 -9.14 -9.08
CA HIS A 309 5.72 -8.49 -9.39
C HIS A 309 5.80 -6.97 -9.25
N VAL A 310 6.40 -6.47 -8.16
CA VAL A 310 6.63 -5.03 -7.95
C VAL A 310 7.55 -4.48 -9.04
N TYR A 311 8.62 -5.19 -9.40
CA TYR A 311 9.55 -4.80 -10.45
C TYR A 311 8.84 -4.66 -11.81
N CYS A 312 8.05 -5.65 -12.23
CA CYS A 312 7.26 -5.58 -13.46
C CYS A 312 6.28 -4.39 -13.46
N ARG A 313 5.65 -4.11 -12.31
CA ARG A 313 4.76 -2.95 -12.16
C ARG A 313 5.52 -1.63 -12.32
N LEU A 314 6.71 -1.50 -11.71
CA LEU A 314 7.55 -0.30 -11.82
C LEU A 314 7.99 -0.05 -13.26
N LEU A 315 8.42 -1.11 -13.97
CA LEU A 315 8.75 -1.03 -15.40
C LEU A 315 7.56 -0.56 -16.24
N GLY A 316 6.37 -1.09 -15.97
CA GLY A 316 5.13 -0.66 -16.63
C GLY A 316 4.78 0.81 -16.37
N LEU A 317 5.01 1.31 -15.15
CA LEU A 317 4.81 2.72 -14.79
C LEU A 317 5.78 3.65 -15.50
N GLN A 318 6.99 3.18 -15.80
CA GLN A 318 8.02 3.92 -16.53
C GLN A 318 7.97 3.69 -18.05
N CYS A 319 6.91 3.03 -18.56
CA CYS A 319 6.76 2.67 -19.98
C CYS A 319 7.90 1.80 -20.55
N ARG A 320 8.67 1.11 -19.69
CA ARG A 320 9.75 0.18 -20.06
C ARG A 320 9.19 -1.20 -20.35
N TYR A 321 8.31 -1.28 -21.35
CA TYR A 321 7.49 -2.46 -21.59
C TYR A 321 8.28 -3.66 -22.13
N SER A 322 9.35 -3.45 -22.91
CA SER A 322 10.22 -4.54 -23.37
C SER A 322 10.86 -5.28 -22.20
N GLU A 323 11.39 -4.53 -21.24
CA GLU A 323 11.97 -5.07 -20.01
C GLU A 323 10.91 -5.68 -19.10
N MET A 324 9.71 -5.10 -19.05
CA MET A 324 8.57 -5.70 -18.35
C MET A 324 8.25 -7.07 -18.95
N GLY A 325 8.24 -7.20 -20.29
CA GLY A 325 8.03 -8.46 -20.99
C GLY A 325 9.11 -9.48 -20.65
N ALA A 326 10.39 -9.09 -20.70
CA ALA A 326 11.51 -9.95 -20.31
C ALA A 326 11.40 -10.42 -18.84
N SER A 327 10.99 -9.52 -17.93
CA SER A 327 10.78 -9.84 -16.52
C SER A 327 9.60 -10.77 -16.29
N ILE A 328 8.52 -10.64 -17.07
CA ILE A 328 7.38 -11.57 -17.04
C ILE A 328 7.83 -12.96 -17.49
N VAL A 329 8.63 -13.07 -18.56
CA VAL A 329 9.20 -14.34 -19.02
C VAL A 329 10.09 -14.97 -17.94
N GLN A 330 10.92 -14.17 -17.25
CA GLN A 330 11.70 -14.65 -16.12
C GLN A 330 10.79 -15.18 -14.99
N MET A 331 9.74 -14.44 -14.64
CA MET A 331 8.79 -14.81 -13.60
C MET A 331 8.04 -16.11 -13.93
N THR A 332 7.59 -16.30 -15.18
CA THR A 332 6.94 -17.56 -15.60
C THR A 332 7.91 -18.73 -15.65
N THR A 333 9.16 -18.50 -16.05
CA THR A 333 10.21 -19.52 -16.03
C THR A 333 10.49 -19.98 -14.59
N LEU A 334 10.65 -19.04 -13.65
CA LEU A 334 10.81 -19.36 -12.23
C LEU A 334 9.58 -20.06 -11.66
N PHE A 335 8.38 -19.72 -12.13
CA PHE A 335 7.15 -20.38 -11.70
C PHE A 335 7.12 -21.85 -12.11
N ALA A 336 7.55 -22.15 -13.33
CA ALA A 336 7.72 -23.54 -13.78
C ALA A 336 8.76 -24.28 -12.92
N THR A 337 9.92 -23.65 -12.63
CA THR A 337 10.97 -24.23 -11.80
C THR A 337 10.51 -24.56 -10.38
N TYR A 338 9.70 -23.68 -9.77
CA TYR A 338 9.24 -23.85 -8.39
C TYR A 338 7.83 -24.43 -8.27
N LYS A 339 7.23 -24.88 -9.38
CA LYS A 339 5.85 -25.37 -9.43
C LYS A 339 5.55 -26.43 -8.38
N SER A 340 6.41 -27.45 -8.26
CA SER A 340 6.22 -28.56 -7.30
C SER A 340 6.24 -28.11 -5.84
N PHE A 341 6.97 -27.04 -5.51
CA PHE A 341 6.99 -26.46 -4.16
C PHE A 341 5.75 -25.60 -3.89
N LEU A 342 5.22 -24.94 -4.93
CA LEU A 342 4.11 -24.02 -4.81
C LEU A 342 2.76 -24.74 -4.81
N GLU A 343 2.55 -25.73 -5.69
CA GLU A 343 1.30 -26.45 -5.90
C GLU A 343 0.55 -26.86 -4.61
N PRO A 344 1.20 -27.44 -3.58
CA PRO A 344 0.51 -27.83 -2.36
C PRO A 344 0.12 -26.66 -1.44
N THR A 345 0.41 -25.41 -1.83
CA THR A 345 0.27 -24.22 -0.98
C THR A 345 -0.70 -23.21 -1.58
N ILE A 346 -1.22 -22.32 -0.73
CA ILE A 346 -2.05 -21.18 -1.16
C ILE A 346 -1.33 -20.24 -2.14
N PHE A 347 0.00 -20.25 -2.15
CA PHE A 347 0.82 -19.38 -2.99
C PHE A 347 0.73 -19.73 -4.47
N TYR A 348 0.48 -20.99 -4.84
CA TYR A 348 0.37 -21.39 -6.25
C TYR A 348 -0.70 -20.61 -6.98
N ARG A 349 -1.94 -20.65 -6.49
CA ARG A 349 -3.08 -19.97 -7.11
C ARG A 349 -2.87 -18.46 -7.13
N PHE A 350 -2.30 -17.92 -6.06
CA PHE A 350 -2.03 -16.50 -5.92
C PHE A 350 -0.99 -16.01 -6.95
N PHE A 351 0.15 -16.67 -7.07
CA PHE A 351 1.20 -16.28 -8.01
C PHE A 351 0.79 -16.57 -9.46
N LEU A 352 0.06 -17.64 -9.72
CA LEU A 352 -0.52 -17.91 -11.04
C LEU A 352 -1.45 -16.77 -11.48
N ALA A 353 -2.36 -16.33 -10.60
CA ALA A 353 -3.25 -15.21 -10.89
C ALA A 353 -2.48 -13.90 -11.16
N ARG A 354 -1.40 -13.64 -10.42
CA ARG A 354 -0.53 -12.48 -10.66
C ARG A 354 0.21 -12.55 -11.98
N CYS A 355 0.74 -13.71 -12.37
CA CYS A 355 1.36 -13.92 -13.68
C CYS A 355 0.35 -13.60 -14.79
N HIS A 356 -0.86 -14.17 -14.73
CA HIS A 356 -1.91 -13.88 -15.71
C HIS A 356 -2.28 -12.40 -15.77
N THR A 357 -2.42 -11.75 -14.61
CA THR A 357 -2.73 -10.32 -14.53
C THR A 357 -1.63 -9.47 -15.17
N LEU A 358 -0.36 -9.79 -14.91
CA LEU A 358 0.78 -9.07 -15.52
C LEU A 358 0.85 -9.28 -17.03
N ILE A 359 0.63 -10.52 -17.52
CA ILE A 359 0.60 -10.83 -18.95
C ILE A 359 -0.51 -10.04 -19.63
N ALA A 360 -1.74 -10.11 -19.10
CA ALA A 360 -2.88 -9.38 -19.65
C ALA A 360 -2.63 -7.86 -19.67
N LYS A 361 -2.06 -7.32 -18.58
CA LYS A 361 -1.70 -5.90 -18.50
C LYS A 361 -0.61 -5.52 -19.49
N HIS A 362 0.42 -6.35 -19.66
CA HIS A 362 1.48 -6.11 -20.64
C HIS A 362 0.93 -6.10 -22.07
N VAL A 363 0.09 -7.07 -22.43
CA VAL A 363 -0.56 -7.13 -23.75
C VAL A 363 -1.42 -5.89 -23.99
N ALA A 364 -2.20 -5.46 -23.00
CA ALA A 364 -3.02 -4.25 -23.12
C ALA A 364 -2.16 -2.99 -23.31
N LEU A 365 -1.05 -2.86 -22.57
CA LEU A 365 -0.13 -1.72 -22.66
C LEU A 365 0.64 -1.71 -24.00
N GLU A 366 1.08 -2.88 -24.47
CA GLU A 366 1.65 -3.08 -25.81
C GLU A 366 0.68 -2.65 -26.91
N ALA A 367 -0.58 -3.09 -26.83
CA ALA A 367 -1.61 -2.75 -27.80
C ALA A 367 -1.97 -1.24 -27.80
N LEU A 368 -1.82 -0.56 -26.66
CA LEU A 368 -2.05 0.88 -26.54
C LEU A 368 -0.85 1.72 -27.00
N ARG A 369 0.34 1.13 -27.16
CA ARG A 369 1.56 1.86 -27.52
C ARG A 369 1.41 2.66 -28.82
N PRO A 370 0.89 2.10 -29.94
CA PRO A 370 0.72 2.87 -31.17
C PRO A 370 -0.21 4.07 -31.00
N LYS A 371 -1.31 3.88 -30.25
CA LYS A 371 -2.30 4.93 -29.97
C LYS A 371 -1.74 6.03 -29.06
N MET A 372 -0.92 5.66 -28.08
CA MET A 372 -0.24 6.62 -27.21
C MET A 372 0.73 7.50 -27.99
N PHE A 373 1.51 6.92 -28.92
CA PHE A 373 2.41 7.69 -29.79
C PHE A 373 1.64 8.58 -30.76
N SER A 374 0.54 8.11 -31.35
CA SER A 374 -0.33 8.94 -32.18
C SER A 374 -0.93 10.12 -31.39
N LEU A 375 -1.45 9.88 -30.18
CA LEU A 375 -1.98 10.95 -29.32
C LEU A 375 -0.89 11.94 -28.87
N LEU A 376 0.32 11.46 -28.60
CA LEU A 376 1.45 12.32 -28.25
C LEU A 376 1.91 13.15 -29.46
N HIS A 377 1.95 12.54 -30.65
CA HIS A 377 2.22 13.22 -31.92
C HIS A 377 1.16 14.30 -32.20
N ASP A 378 -0.12 13.97 -32.09
CA ASP A 378 -1.22 14.92 -32.26
C ASP A 378 -1.16 16.05 -31.24
N SER A 379 -0.79 15.74 -29.99
CA SER A 379 -0.61 16.74 -28.94
C SER A 379 0.56 17.66 -29.23
N LEU A 380 1.65 17.14 -29.79
CA LEU A 380 2.79 17.93 -30.24
C LEU A 380 2.46 18.82 -31.43
N GLN A 381 1.73 18.30 -32.43
CA GLN A 381 1.23 19.13 -33.54
C GLN A 381 0.33 20.27 -33.03
N ARG A 382 -0.50 20.01 -32.02
CA ARG A 382 -1.37 21.03 -31.40
C ARG A 382 -0.61 22.03 -30.53
N LEU A 383 0.49 21.62 -29.89
CA LEU A 383 1.37 22.49 -29.11
C LEU A 383 2.20 23.41 -30.03
N ASP A 384 2.71 22.89 -31.15
CA ASP A 384 3.44 23.65 -32.17
C ASP A 384 2.59 24.80 -32.75
N ALA A 385 1.25 24.62 -32.81
CA ALA A 385 0.32 25.63 -33.26
C ALA A 385 -0.04 26.72 -32.23
N ASN A 386 0.11 26.46 -30.91
CA ASN A 386 -0.51 27.30 -29.87
C ASN A 386 0.42 27.73 -28.72
N VAL A 387 1.62 27.17 -28.58
CA VAL A 387 2.51 27.45 -27.44
C VAL A 387 3.95 27.68 -27.92
N ASN A 388 4.49 28.88 -27.67
CA ASN A 388 5.87 29.29 -27.95
C ASN A 388 6.91 28.61 -27.02
N CYS A 389 6.84 27.29 -26.84
CA CYS A 389 7.81 26.52 -26.06
C CYS A 389 8.65 25.64 -26.98
N CYS A 390 9.44 26.29 -27.83
CA CYS A 390 10.29 25.66 -28.84
C CYS A 390 11.33 24.69 -28.23
N GLU A 391 11.78 24.92 -27.00
CA GLU A 391 12.71 24.03 -26.27
C GLU A 391 12.04 22.70 -25.89
N THR A 392 10.93 22.74 -25.16
CA THR A 392 10.17 21.54 -24.77
C THR A 392 9.65 20.76 -25.99
N THR A 393 9.16 21.47 -27.01
CA THR A 393 8.64 20.84 -28.22
C THR A 393 9.74 20.11 -28.99
N SER A 394 10.92 20.73 -29.11
CA SER A 394 12.07 20.09 -29.77
C SER A 394 12.66 18.93 -28.99
N GLU A 395 12.69 18.98 -27.65
CA GLU A 395 13.09 17.83 -26.82
C GLU A 395 12.17 16.63 -26.99
N ILE A 396 10.85 16.85 -26.98
CA ILE A 396 9.90 15.75 -27.13
C ILE A 396 9.99 15.16 -28.55
N MET A 397 10.12 16.00 -29.58
CA MET A 397 10.34 15.53 -30.96
C MET A 397 11.66 14.76 -31.11
N ALA A 398 12.73 15.18 -30.41
CA ALA A 398 14.02 14.48 -30.36
C ALA A 398 13.89 13.06 -29.80
N LEU A 399 13.06 12.90 -28.76
CA LEU A 399 12.81 11.61 -28.12
C LEU A 399 11.92 10.70 -28.98
N LEU A 400 10.96 11.26 -29.70
CA LEU A 400 9.98 10.52 -30.51
C LEU A 400 10.53 10.04 -31.85
N GLY A 401 11.35 10.87 -32.50
CA GLY A 401 11.87 10.59 -33.83
C GLY A 401 12.54 9.21 -33.97
N PRO A 402 13.52 8.86 -33.12
CA PRO A 402 14.20 7.56 -33.17
C PRO A 402 13.25 6.39 -32.90
N GLN A 403 12.24 6.59 -32.05
CA GLN A 403 11.22 5.58 -31.75
C GLN A 403 10.35 5.32 -32.99
N LEU A 404 9.86 6.36 -33.66
CA LEU A 404 9.06 6.23 -34.89
C LEU A 404 9.82 5.49 -36.00
N ILE A 405 11.13 5.77 -36.14
CA ILE A 405 12.01 5.05 -37.08
C ILE A 405 12.13 3.56 -36.68
N ALA A 406 12.35 3.26 -35.40
CA ALA A 406 12.46 1.89 -34.91
C ALA A 406 11.16 1.08 -35.10
N TYR A 407 9.99 1.74 -35.13
CA TYR A 407 8.69 1.11 -35.38
C TYR A 407 8.31 1.01 -36.87
N GLY A 408 9.24 1.28 -37.79
CA GLY A 408 9.01 1.17 -39.23
C GLY A 408 8.29 2.37 -39.85
N ASN A 409 8.01 3.42 -39.08
CA ASN A 409 7.48 4.68 -39.60
C ASN A 409 8.62 5.69 -39.85
N GLY A 410 9.52 5.29 -40.75
CA GLY A 410 10.77 6.01 -41.04
C GLY A 410 10.53 7.45 -41.47
N GLU A 411 9.63 7.68 -42.43
CA GLU A 411 9.37 9.03 -42.97
C GLU A 411 8.86 10.01 -41.90
N HIS A 412 7.89 9.60 -41.08
CA HIS A 412 7.36 10.47 -40.01
C HIS A 412 8.38 10.68 -38.88
N GLY A 413 9.15 9.64 -38.52
CA GLY A 413 10.20 9.78 -37.52
C GLY A 413 11.29 10.75 -37.95
N GLU A 414 11.67 10.73 -39.23
CA GLU A 414 12.63 11.66 -39.82
C GLU A 414 12.10 13.08 -39.94
N GLU A 415 10.84 13.25 -40.34
CA GLU A 415 10.19 14.56 -40.35
C GLU A 415 10.14 15.15 -38.94
N THR A 416 9.80 14.32 -37.95
CA THR A 416 9.78 14.70 -36.53
C THR A 416 11.17 15.15 -36.05
N LEU A 417 12.24 14.43 -36.38
CA LEU A 417 13.62 14.85 -36.07
C LEU A 417 14.03 16.14 -36.78
N THR A 418 13.64 16.29 -38.05
CA THR A 418 13.95 17.49 -38.84
C THR A 418 13.26 18.72 -38.26
N ASN A 419 12.01 18.57 -37.82
CA ASN A 419 11.24 19.61 -37.14
C ASN A 419 11.83 19.93 -35.76
N ALA A 420 12.23 18.90 -34.98
CA ALA A 420 12.93 19.08 -33.71
C ALA A 420 14.14 20.01 -33.87
N VAL A 421 14.94 19.79 -34.92
CA VAL A 421 16.14 20.60 -35.19
C VAL A 421 15.82 21.98 -35.70
N ARG A 422 14.83 22.14 -36.58
CA ARG A 422 14.39 23.47 -37.02
C ARG A 422 13.98 24.32 -35.82
N THR A 423 13.20 23.74 -34.92
CA THR A 423 12.69 24.41 -33.71
C THR A 423 13.80 24.64 -32.68
N ALA A 424 14.69 23.66 -32.45
CA ALA A 424 15.81 23.80 -31.53
C ALA A 424 16.90 24.77 -32.01
N LEU A 425 17.11 24.94 -33.31
CA LEU A 425 18.08 25.91 -33.83
C LEU A 425 17.71 27.36 -33.50
N HIS A 426 16.42 27.61 -33.24
CA HIS A 426 15.92 28.89 -32.76
C HIS A 426 15.92 29.02 -31.23
N SER A 427 16.25 27.95 -30.49
CA SER A 427 16.33 27.98 -29.03
C SER A 427 17.63 28.63 -28.52
N LYS A 428 17.63 29.05 -27.24
CA LYS A 428 18.85 29.56 -26.58
C LYS A 428 19.66 28.44 -25.94
N ASP A 429 19.10 27.24 -25.86
CA ASP A 429 19.74 26.04 -25.31
C ASP A 429 20.76 25.42 -26.27
N VAL A 430 22.04 25.73 -26.02
CA VAL A 430 23.16 25.22 -26.81
C VAL A 430 23.43 23.74 -26.54
N LEU A 431 23.08 23.20 -25.35
CA LEU A 431 23.27 21.78 -25.03
C LEU A 431 22.29 20.92 -25.84
N LEU A 432 21.03 21.34 -25.89
CA LEU A 432 19.99 20.71 -26.70
C LEU A 432 20.36 20.70 -28.19
N GLN A 433 20.85 21.83 -28.71
CA GLN A 433 21.32 21.94 -30.09
C GLN A 433 22.48 20.97 -30.41
N VAL A 434 23.42 20.79 -29.48
CA VAL A 434 24.57 19.88 -29.66
C VAL A 434 24.11 18.42 -29.68
N ARG A 435 23.21 18.00 -28.78
CA ARG A 435 22.67 16.62 -28.75
C ARG A 435 21.93 16.28 -30.03
N LEU A 436 21.00 17.14 -30.43
CA LEU A 436 20.21 16.98 -31.64
C LEU A 436 21.04 16.91 -32.93
N LEU A 437 22.13 17.68 -33.01
CA LEU A 437 23.04 17.64 -34.16
C LEU A 437 23.84 16.32 -34.24
N ALA A 438 24.09 15.65 -33.11
CA ALA A 438 24.73 14.34 -33.09
C ALA A 438 23.77 13.24 -33.58
N ASP A 439 22.51 13.28 -33.13
CA ASP A 439 21.49 12.30 -33.55
C ASP A 439 21.22 12.37 -35.07
N ILE A 440 21.20 13.59 -35.64
CA ILE A 440 21.07 13.78 -37.08
C ILE A 440 22.32 13.33 -37.85
N PHE A 441 23.51 13.50 -37.29
CA PHE A 441 24.73 13.02 -37.94
C PHE A 441 24.66 11.50 -38.17
N GLU A 442 24.18 10.73 -37.18
CA GLU A 442 23.96 9.30 -37.32
C GLU A 442 22.83 8.95 -38.31
N LEU A 443 21.76 9.75 -38.34
CA LEU A 443 20.69 9.59 -39.32
C LEU A 443 21.22 9.78 -40.76
N TYR A 444 21.98 10.85 -41.02
CA TYR A 444 22.57 11.11 -42.35
C TYR A 444 23.67 10.12 -42.72
N ASN A 445 24.38 9.58 -41.72
CA ASN A 445 25.32 8.48 -41.90
C ASN A 445 24.59 7.22 -42.41
N THR A 446 23.48 6.85 -41.76
CA THR A 446 22.64 5.71 -42.14
C THR A 446 22.06 5.85 -43.55
N LYS A 447 21.67 7.07 -43.94
CA LYS A 447 21.15 7.37 -45.29
C LYS A 447 22.20 7.59 -46.37
N LYS A 448 23.49 7.51 -46.05
CA LYS A 448 24.59 7.83 -46.98
C LYS A 448 24.50 9.23 -47.60
N LEU A 449 23.91 10.20 -46.88
CA LEU A 449 23.78 11.59 -47.32
C LEU A 449 25.03 12.38 -46.95
N VAL A 450 26.10 12.18 -47.73
CA VAL A 450 27.46 12.67 -47.43
C VAL A 450 27.52 14.18 -47.20
N GLN A 451 26.84 14.97 -48.04
CA GLN A 451 26.88 16.44 -47.97
C GLN A 451 26.09 17.01 -46.78
N ALA A 452 24.93 16.41 -46.46
CA ALA A 452 24.13 16.79 -45.30
C ALA A 452 24.82 16.41 -43.99
N ARG A 453 25.47 15.24 -43.96
CA ARG A 453 26.32 14.77 -42.85
C ARG A 453 27.48 15.72 -42.57
N ALA A 454 28.22 16.14 -43.60
CA ALA A 454 29.31 17.09 -43.46
C ALA A 454 28.82 18.43 -42.89
N THR A 455 27.67 18.92 -43.38
CA THR A 455 27.06 20.16 -42.89
C THR A 455 26.63 20.07 -41.43
N ALA A 456 26.04 18.93 -41.02
CA ALA A 456 25.65 18.67 -39.63
C ALA A 456 26.88 18.62 -38.71
N ALA A 457 27.96 17.95 -39.14
CA ALA A 457 29.23 17.88 -38.40
C ALA A 457 29.83 19.27 -38.17
N THR A 458 29.91 20.11 -39.21
CA THR A 458 30.43 21.48 -39.07
C THR A 458 29.57 22.34 -38.11
N LYS A 459 28.25 22.16 -38.13
CA LYS A 459 27.35 22.86 -37.18
C LYS A 459 27.54 22.33 -35.75
N TYR A 460 27.67 21.01 -35.58
CA TYR A 460 27.94 20.36 -34.31
C TYR A 460 29.22 20.89 -33.67
N GLU A 461 30.33 20.92 -34.42
CA GLU A 461 31.62 21.41 -33.94
C GLU A 461 31.54 22.87 -33.48
N LYS A 462 30.87 23.75 -34.26
CA LYS A 462 30.67 25.15 -33.89
C LYS A 462 29.88 25.30 -32.58
N LYS A 463 28.82 24.51 -32.41
CA LYS A 463 27.99 24.56 -31.19
C LYS A 463 28.68 23.92 -29.99
N LEU A 464 29.45 22.85 -30.20
CA LEU A 464 30.27 22.24 -29.17
C LEU A 464 31.37 23.18 -28.68
N ALA A 465 32.02 23.94 -29.57
CA ALA A 465 32.98 24.97 -29.21
C ALA A 465 32.33 26.08 -28.36
N LEU A 466 31.13 26.52 -28.73
CA LEU A 466 30.36 27.50 -27.94
C LEU A 466 29.98 26.95 -26.56
N LEU A 467 29.54 25.68 -26.48
CA LEU A 467 29.20 25.02 -25.22
C LEU A 467 30.41 24.92 -24.31
N ARG A 468 31.56 24.47 -24.83
CA ARG A 468 32.84 24.41 -24.10
C ARG A 468 33.24 25.78 -23.56
N ARG A 469 33.07 26.85 -24.34
CA ARG A 469 33.35 28.22 -23.90
C ARG A 469 32.41 28.66 -22.77
N ARG A 470 31.12 28.33 -22.83
CA ARG A 470 30.14 28.62 -21.76
C ARG A 470 30.45 27.84 -20.48
N VAL A 471 30.82 26.57 -20.59
CA VAL A 471 31.22 25.74 -19.44
C VAL A 471 32.49 26.31 -18.79
N ALA A 472 33.51 26.66 -19.58
CA ALA A 472 34.73 27.27 -19.06
C ALA A 472 34.46 28.61 -18.37
N ALA A 473 33.56 29.44 -18.92
CA ALA A 473 33.14 30.70 -18.29
C ALA A 473 32.40 30.46 -16.95
N ALA A 474 31.47 29.49 -16.91
CA ALA A 474 30.75 29.15 -15.69
C ALA A 474 31.69 28.59 -14.59
N GLN A 475 32.68 27.78 -14.97
CA GLN A 475 33.69 27.27 -14.04
C GLN A 475 34.61 28.38 -13.51
N ALA A 476 34.96 29.36 -14.35
CA ALA A 476 35.71 30.53 -13.92
C ALA A 476 34.87 31.43 -12.99
N GLU A 477 33.57 31.57 -13.26
CA GLU A 477 32.62 32.30 -12.41
C GLU A 477 32.43 31.61 -11.05
N GLU A 478 32.35 30.28 -11.01
CA GLU A 478 32.32 29.50 -9.76
C GLU A 478 33.59 29.74 -8.92
N ALA A 479 34.76 29.72 -9.55
CA ALA A 479 36.03 30.03 -8.88
C ALA A 479 36.07 31.48 -8.37
N THR A 480 35.51 32.42 -9.12
CA THR A 480 35.42 33.85 -8.76
C THR A 480 34.44 34.07 -7.61
N THR A 481 33.30 33.37 -7.63
CA THR A 481 32.28 33.40 -6.59
C THR A 481 32.79 32.75 -5.30
N ALA A 482 33.52 31.63 -5.40
CA ALA A 482 34.19 30.99 -4.27
C ALA A 482 35.30 31.87 -3.67
N ALA A 483 36.02 32.64 -4.49
CA ALA A 483 37.01 33.62 -4.01
C ALA A 483 36.35 34.81 -3.30
N LEU A 484 35.24 35.33 -3.81
CA LEU A 484 34.43 36.39 -3.18
C LEU A 484 33.80 35.93 -1.85
N LEU A 485 33.32 34.68 -1.80
CA LEU A 485 32.77 34.08 -0.59
C LEU A 485 33.85 33.83 0.48
N ARG A 486 35.07 33.42 0.09
CA ARG A 486 36.23 33.37 1.02
C ARG A 486 36.60 34.72 1.61
N TRP A 487 36.46 35.79 0.83
CA TRP A 487 36.75 37.15 1.29
C TRP A 487 35.71 37.65 2.30
N THR A 488 34.44 37.24 2.16
CA THR A 488 33.34 37.63 3.05
C THR A 488 33.26 36.77 4.32
N THR A 489 33.76 35.53 4.32
CA THR A 489 33.81 34.68 5.53
C THR A 489 35.08 34.86 6.37
N GLY A 490 35.96 35.80 6.02
CA GLY A 490 37.29 35.99 6.62
C GLY A 490 37.48 37.26 7.44
N SER A 491 36.41 37.90 7.95
CA SER A 491 36.53 39.15 8.73
C SER A 491 36.06 39.08 10.19
N ASP A 492 35.70 37.91 10.73
CA ASP A 492 35.35 37.79 12.15
C ASP A 492 36.17 36.69 12.85
N GLY A 493 37.19 37.12 13.60
CA GLY A 493 37.85 36.24 14.58
C GLY A 493 39.36 36.40 14.74
N GLY A 494 39.86 37.60 15.05
CA GLY A 494 41.26 37.81 15.42
C GLY A 494 41.42 38.87 16.52
N SER A 495 41.09 38.51 17.77
CA SER A 495 41.31 39.37 18.93
C SER A 495 42.79 39.54 19.27
N LYS A 496 43.19 40.82 19.44
CA LYS A 496 44.23 41.40 20.33
C LYS A 496 45.71 41.06 20.08
N ALA A 497 46.48 42.10 19.70
CA ALA A 497 47.63 42.59 20.47
C ALA A 497 48.06 44.00 19.98
N ARG A 498 48.25 44.94 20.92
CA ARG A 498 49.20 46.10 20.97
C ARG A 498 49.61 46.75 19.62
N SER A 499 49.56 48.07 19.45
CA SER A 499 50.23 49.08 20.28
C SER A 499 49.83 50.50 19.91
N LYS A 500 49.96 51.40 20.90
CA LYS A 500 49.92 52.87 20.81
C LYS A 500 50.59 53.43 19.55
N SER A 501 49.91 54.34 18.85
CA SER A 501 50.54 55.54 18.29
C SER A 501 49.49 56.63 18.02
N SER A 502 49.78 57.79 18.58
CA SER A 502 49.16 59.10 18.44
C SER A 502 48.62 59.45 17.04
N MET A 503 47.41 60.02 17.00
CA MET A 503 47.06 61.01 15.99
C MET A 503 47.76 62.34 16.30
N PRO A 504 48.33 63.04 15.30
CA PRO A 504 48.43 64.48 15.32
C PRO A 504 47.11 65.10 14.85
N SER A 505 46.69 66.16 15.54
CA SER A 505 45.62 67.04 15.11
C SER A 505 46.07 67.94 13.95
N ARG A 506 45.15 68.23 13.03
CA ARG A 506 44.72 69.57 12.57
C ARG A 506 44.30 69.56 11.11
N GLY A 507 43.22 70.30 10.86
CA GLY A 507 42.64 70.64 9.56
C GLY A 507 41.16 70.83 9.72
#